data_AF-A0A1M5BLR3-F1
#
_entry.id   AF-A0A1M5BLR3-F1
#
_cell.length_a   1.000
_cell.length_b   1.000
_cell.length_c   1.000
_cell.angle_alpha   90.00
_cell.angle_beta   90.00
_cell.angle_gamma   90.00
#
_symmetry.space_group_name_H-M   'P 1'
#
loop_
_entity.id
_entity.type
_entity.pdbx_description
1 polymer ?
#
loop_
_entity_poly.entity_id
_entity_poly.type
_entity_poly.pdbx_seq_one_letter_code
_entity_poly.pdbx_strand_id
1 'polypeptide(L)' 'MEPELTFVSLSEIAPAQFADYMSNPRVAEHMPLLTSGWNEEAAANFIAMKEACWPRDGLGHWTFLADG' A
#
# COMPACT_ATOMS: atom_id res chain seq x y z
N MET A 1 -8.76 23.23 -6.32
CA MET A 1 -7.98 22.64 -7.43
C MET A 1 -7.92 21.15 -7.14
N GLU A 2 -8.16 20.31 -8.13
CA GLU A 2 -8.08 18.85 -7.95
C GLU A 2 -6.60 18.42 -7.93
N PRO A 3 -6.21 17.45 -7.07
CA PRO A 3 -4.83 17.02 -6.96
C PRO A 3 -4.39 16.29 -8.23
N GLU A 4 -3.11 16.40 -8.57
CA GLU A 4 -2.53 15.58 -9.63
C GLU A 4 -2.36 14.14 -9.12
N LEU A 5 -2.78 13.15 -9.91
CA LEU A 5 -2.66 11.74 -9.53
C LEU A 5 -1.46 11.09 -10.23
N THR A 6 -0.52 10.61 -9.42
CA THR A 6 0.62 9.81 -9.90
C THR A 6 0.41 8.35 -9.56
N PHE A 7 0.69 7.48 -10.54
CA PHE A 7 0.55 6.03 -10.42
C PHE A 7 1.95 5.45 -10.24
N VAL A 8 2.20 4.87 -9.07
CA VAL A 8 3.51 4.30 -8.72
C VAL A 8 3.37 2.83 -8.32
N SER A 9 4.46 2.08 -8.45
CA SER A 9 4.52 0.74 -7.88
C SER A 9 4.41 0.84 -6.35
N LEU A 10 3.80 -0.17 -5.72
CA LEU A 10 3.69 -0.20 -4.25
C LEU A 10 5.07 -0.25 -3.57
N SER A 11 6.09 -0.81 -4.24
CA SER A 11 7.47 -0.83 -3.75
C SER A 11 8.16 0.53 -3.68
N GLU A 12 7.60 1.57 -4.31
CA GLU A 12 8.13 2.93 -4.26
C GLU A 12 7.70 3.69 -2.99
N ILE A 13 6.74 3.13 -2.22
CA ILE A 13 6.26 3.71 -0.97
C ILE A 13 7.11 3.20 0.20
N ALA A 14 7.55 4.12 1.06
CA ALA A 14 8.27 3.75 2.27
C ALA A 14 7.38 2.86 3.17
N PRO A 15 7.89 1.73 3.71
CA PRO A 15 7.07 0.83 4.53
C PRO A 15 6.42 1.51 5.74
N ALA A 16 7.10 2.47 6.37
CA ALA A 16 6.53 3.26 7.46
C ALA A 16 5.32 4.10 7.02
N GLN A 17 5.42 4.79 5.87
CA GLN A 17 4.30 5.55 5.30
C GLN A 17 3.12 4.64 4.95
N PHE A 18 3.40 3.44 4.42
CA PHE A 18 2.37 2.45 4.15
C PHE A 18 1.71 1.94 5.45
N ALA A 19 2.49 1.68 6.50
CA ALA A 19 1.96 1.25 7.80
C ALA A 19 1.03 2.30 8.43
N ASP A 20 1.38 3.58 8.34
CA ASP A 20 0.54 4.68 8.82
C ASP A 20 -0.77 4.76 8.03
N TYR A 21 -0.69 4.61 6.70
CA TYR A 21 -1.86 4.56 5.83
C TYR A 21 -2.78 3.39 6.19
N MET A 22 -2.23 2.19 6.37
CA MET A 22 -2.99 0.99 6.74
C MET A 22 -3.57 1.06 8.15
N SER A 23 -2.99 1.88 9.03
CA SER A 23 -3.52 2.14 10.37
C SER A 23 -4.64 3.18 10.40
N ASN A 24 -4.95 3.83 9.27
CA ASN A 24 -5.99 4.84 9.20
C ASN A 24 -7.39 4.21 9.39
N PRO A 25 -8.23 4.71 10.31
CA PRO A 25 -9.57 4.18 10.54
C PRO A 25 -10.46 4.14 9.29
N ARG A 26 -10.31 5.11 8.38
CA ARG A 26 -11.07 5.13 7.11
C ARG A 26 -10.67 3.99 6.18
N VAL A 27 -9.38 3.64 6.18
CA VAL A 27 -8.86 2.51 5.40
C VAL A 27 -9.38 1.21 5.99
N ALA A 28 -9.40 1.07 7.31
CA ALA A 28 -9.96 -0.09 8.01
C ALA A 28 -11.48 -0.27 7.75
N GLU A 29 -12.25 0.82 7.70
CA GLU A 29 -13.69 0.77 7.39
C GLU A 29 -13.99 0.12 6.04
N HIS A 30 -13.12 0.35 5.04
CA HIS A 30 -13.31 -0.14 3.68
C HIS A 30 -12.56 -1.44 3.37
N MET A 31 -11.75 -1.94 4.30
CA MET A 31 -10.99 -3.18 4.13
C MET A 31 -11.40 -4.21 5.18
N PRO A 32 -12.46 -5.00 4.95
CA PRO A 32 -13.00 -5.92 5.95
C PRO A 32 -12.05 -7.07 6.35
N LEU A 33 -11.01 -7.32 5.53
CA LEU A 33 -9.95 -8.30 5.81
C LEU A 33 -8.71 -7.66 6.45
N LEU A 34 -8.74 -6.36 6.72
CA LEU A 34 -7.62 -5.67 7.32
C LEU A 34 -7.44 -6.10 8.77
N THR A 35 -6.29 -6.71 9.05
CA THR A 35 -5.85 -7.00 10.41
C THR A 35 -5.27 -5.75 11.06
N SER A 36 -5.40 -5.62 12.38
CA SER A 36 -4.75 -4.56 13.16
C SER A 36 -3.25 -4.84 13.37
N GLY A 37 -2.51 -3.85 13.90
CA GLY A 37 -1.11 -4.01 14.30
C GLY A 37 -0.08 -3.76 13.20
N TRP A 38 -0.39 -2.89 12.23
CA TRP A 38 0.56 -2.50 11.20
C TRP A 38 1.74 -1.74 11.83
N ASN A 39 2.93 -2.26 11.56
CA ASN A 39 4.20 -1.60 11.83
C ASN A 39 5.06 -1.67 10.56
N GLU A 40 6.24 -1.05 10.58
CA GLU A 40 7.12 -0.98 9.42
C GLU A 40 7.51 -2.37 8.88
N GLU A 41 7.79 -3.34 9.75
CA GLU A 41 8.16 -4.70 9.36
C GLU A 41 6.99 -5.44 8.68
N ALA A 42 5.80 -5.36 9.27
CA ALA A 42 4.59 -5.95 8.70
C ALA A 42 4.26 -5.31 7.34
N ALA A 43 4.43 -4.00 7.21
CA ALA A 43 4.29 -3.28 5.95
C ALA A 43 5.30 -3.75 4.90
N ALA A 44 6.59 -3.85 5.25
CA ALA A 44 7.62 -4.30 4.34
C ALA A 44 7.37 -5.72 3.82
N ASN A 45 6.99 -6.63 4.72
CA ASN A 45 6.62 -8.01 4.36
C ASN A 45 5.40 -8.05 3.43
N PHE A 46 4.39 -7.22 3.69
CA PHE A 46 3.21 -7.14 2.86
C PHE A 46 3.54 -6.59 1.46
N ILE A 47 4.32 -5.51 1.37
CA ILE A 47 4.78 -4.94 0.09
C ILE A 47 5.53 -6.00 -0.71
N ALA A 48 6.49 -6.71 -0.09
CA ALA A 48 7.24 -7.77 -0.76
C ALA A 48 6.33 -8.91 -1.27
N MET A 49 5.35 -9.34 -0.48
CA MET A 49 4.37 -10.35 -0.89
C MET A 49 3.56 -9.89 -2.11
N LYS A 50 3.17 -8.61 -2.14
CA LYS A 50 2.38 -8.01 -3.23
C LYS A 50 3.21 -7.82 -4.50
N GLU A 51 4.47 -7.44 -4.36
CA GLU A 51 5.41 -7.31 -5.48
C GLU A 51 5.73 -8.68 -6.11
N ALA A 52 5.82 -9.73 -5.31
CA ALA A 52 6.03 -11.09 -5.81
C ALA A 52 4.89 -11.59 -6.72
N CYS A 53 3.70 -10.99 -6.68
CA CYS A 53 2.61 -11.30 -7.60
C CYS A 53 2.94 -10.91 -9.05
N TRP A 54 3.74 -9.85 -9.27
CA TRP A 54 4.11 -9.38 -10.61
C TRP A 54 4.72 -10.49 -11.47
N PRO A 55 5.86 -11.11 -11.08
CA PRO A 55 6.47 -12.17 -11.88
C PRO A 55 5.71 -13.49 -11.79
N ARG A 56 4.97 -13.74 -10.70
CA ARG A 56 4.25 -15.00 -10.48
C ARG A 56 2.98 -15.10 -11.33
N ASP A 57 2.18 -14.05 -11.34
CA ASP A 57 0.82 -14.05 -11.88
C ASP A 57 0.66 -13.14 -13.11
N GLY A 58 1.66 -12.29 -13.40
CA GLY A 58 1.55 -11.23 -14.43
C GLY A 58 0.68 -10.04 -14.00
N LEU A 59 0.24 -10.01 -12.74
CA LEU A 59 -0.63 -8.98 -12.15
C LEU A 59 -0.03 -8.52 -10.82
N GLY A 60 -0.11 -7.22 -10.52
CA GLY A 60 0.38 -6.68 -9.27
C GLY A 60 -0.29 -5.38 -8.85
N HIS A 61 0.20 -4.82 -7.75
CA HIS A 61 -0.50 -3.77 -7.01
C HIS A 61 0.14 -2.41 -7.27
N TRP A 62 -0.71 -1.41 -7.49
CA TRP A 62 -0.31 -0.02 -7.71
C TRP A 62 -0.77 0.84 -6.56
N THR A 63 -0.02 1.92 -6.31
CA THR A 63 -0.39 2.98 -5.39
C THR A 63 -0.68 4.26 -6.16
N PHE A 64 -1.70 4.99 -5.74
CA PHE A 64 -2.06 6.28 -6.30
C PHE A 64 -1.65 7.36 -5.30
N LEU A 65 -0.80 8.29 -5.73
CA LEU A 65 -0.37 9.44 -4.95
C LEU A 65 -1.11 10.68 -5.42
N ALA A 66 -1.55 11.51 -4.47
CA ALA A 66 -2.05 12.84 -4.74
C ALA A 66 -0.90 13.84 -4.55
N ASP A 67 -0.60 14.59 -5.62
CA ASP A 67 0.48 15.58 -5.68
C ASP A 67 1.90 15.01 -5.43
N GLY A 68 2.10 13.74 -5.79
CA GLY A 68 3.41 13.06 -5.90
C GLY A 68 4.22 13.03 -4.62
#